data_AF-A0A1P8NJ35-F1
#
_entry.id   AF-A0A1P8NJ35-F1
#
_cell.length_a   1.000
_cell.length_b   1.000
_cell.length_c   1.000
_cell.angle_alpha   90.00
_cell.angle_beta   90.00
_cell.angle_gamma   90.00
#
_symmetry.space_group_name_H-M   'P 1'
#
loop_
_entity.id
_entity.type
_entity.pdbx_description
1 polymer ?
#
loop_
_entity_poly.entity_id
_entity_poly.type
_entity_poly.pdbx_seq_one_letter_code
_entity_poly.pdbx_strand_id
1 'polypeptide(L)' 'MPVEPRPPEPDAPRPPSGLHHLELWTADVAAHAPGWHELFAGAYPHAGGPDHIAWYGENPEGIEVEIVAGGATVPS' A
#
# COMPACT_ATOMS: atom_id res chain seq x y z
N MET A 1 -5.34 21.65 -29.73
CA MET A 1 -5.70 22.39 -28.50
C MET A 1 -5.76 21.37 -27.38
N PRO A 2 -4.87 21.40 -26.37
CA PRO A 2 -5.03 20.53 -25.20
C PRO A 2 -6.31 20.95 -24.47
N VAL A 3 -7.17 19.99 -24.14
CA VAL A 3 -8.30 20.24 -23.24
C VAL A 3 -7.73 20.33 -21.83
N GLU A 4 -7.86 21.49 -21.19
CA GLU A 4 -7.49 21.61 -19.78
C GLU A 4 -8.43 20.74 -18.94
N PRO A 5 -7.91 20.00 -17.94
CA PRO A 5 -8.76 19.24 -17.04
C PRO A 5 -9.72 20.20 -16.33
N ARG A 6 -11.01 19.86 -16.36
CA ARG A 6 -12.06 20.61 -15.66
C ARG A 6 -11.67 20.71 -14.17
N PRO A 7 -11.65 21.93 -13.58
CA PRO A 7 -11.37 22.08 -12.17
C PRO A 7 -12.37 21.26 -11.34
N PRO A 8 -11.94 20.71 -10.20
CA PRO A 8 -12.84 19.94 -9.34
C PRO A 8 -14.05 20.81 -8.94
N GLU A 9 -15.24 20.20 -8.92
CA GLU A 9 -16.44 20.89 -8.47
C GLU A 9 -16.25 21.33 -7.01
N PRO A 10 -16.60 22.58 -6.65
CA PRO A 10 -16.30 23.17 -5.35
C PRO A 10 -16.94 22.43 -4.16
N ASP A 11 -17.91 21.55 -4.43
CA ASP A 11 -18.67 20.78 -3.45
C ASP A 11 -18.49 19.26 -3.59
N ALA A 12 -17.55 18.81 -4.44
CA ALA A 12 -17.18 17.40 -4.46
C ALA A 12 -16.61 17.02 -3.10
N PRO A 13 -17.04 15.88 -2.49
CA PRO A 13 -16.42 15.40 -1.26
C PRO A 13 -14.91 15.33 -1.48
N ARG A 14 -14.14 16.05 -0.67
CA ARG A 14 -12.70 15.82 -0.67
C ARG A 14 -12.49 14.34 -0.34
N PRO A 15 -11.60 13.64 -1.06
CA PRO A 15 -11.20 12.32 -0.61
C PRO A 15 -10.76 12.44 0.85
N PRO A 16 -11.14 11.48 1.70
CA PRO A 16 -10.83 11.56 3.12
C PRO A 16 -9.32 11.78 3.29
N SER A 17 -8.96 12.86 3.99
CA SER A 17 -7.57 13.15 4.35
C SER A 17 -7.20 12.33 5.58
N GLY A 18 -6.21 11.45 5.49
CA GLY A 18 -5.77 10.57 6.57
C GLY A 18 -4.62 9.66 6.14
N LEU A 19 -4.12 8.83 7.07
CA LEU A 19 -3.19 7.75 6.73
C LEU A 19 -3.91 6.75 5.82
N HIS A 20 -3.35 6.47 4.65
CA HIS A 20 -3.92 5.53 3.67
C HIS A 20 -3.15 4.21 3.63
N HIS A 21 -1.81 4.30 3.62
CA HIS A 21 -0.90 3.17 3.56
C HIS A 21 0.30 3.39 4.50
N LEU A 22 0.73 2.34 5.18
CA LEU A 22 1.99 2.25 5.94
C LEU A 22 2.91 1.16 5.40
N GLU A 23 4.17 1.49 5.13
CA GLU A 23 5.21 0.54 4.73
C GLU A 23 6.13 0.20 5.91
N LEU A 24 6.38 -1.09 6.15
CA LEU A 24 7.22 -1.59 7.23
C LEU A 24 8.30 -2.53 6.68
N TRP A 25 9.56 -2.24 7.03
CA TRP A 25 10.71 -3.04 6.62
C TRP A 25 11.07 -4.05 7.70
N THR A 26 11.22 -5.31 7.30
CA THR A 26 11.53 -6.44 8.18
C THR A 26 12.61 -7.32 7.55
N ALA A 27 13.31 -8.10 8.37
CA ALA A 27 14.28 -9.06 7.87
C ALA A 27 13.61 -10.21 7.07
N ASP A 28 12.37 -10.54 7.41
CA ASP A 28 11.57 -11.58 6.76
C ASP A 28 10.07 -11.26 6.88
N VAL A 29 9.29 -11.70 5.90
CA VAL A 29 7.84 -11.52 5.85
C VAL A 29 7.15 -12.86 6.00
N ALA A 30 6.27 -12.96 7.01
CA ALA A 30 5.37 -14.09 7.16
C ALA A 30 3.97 -13.69 6.67
N ALA A 31 3.45 -14.37 5.66
CA ALA A 31 2.15 -14.09 5.03
C ALA A 31 0.93 -14.45 5.90
N HIS A 32 1.08 -14.54 7.23
CA HIS A 32 -0.01 -14.90 8.13
C HIS A 32 -0.32 -13.73 9.07
N ALA A 33 -1.31 -12.93 8.68
CA ALA A 33 -1.82 -11.79 9.45
C ALA A 33 -3.32 -12.01 9.75
N PRO A 34 -3.68 -12.70 10.84
CA PRO A 34 -5.07 -12.88 11.23
C PRO A 34 -5.82 -11.55 11.36
N GLY A 35 -7.02 -11.48 10.77
CA GLY A 35 -7.83 -10.27 10.81
C GLY A 35 -7.51 -9.24 9.71
N TRP A 36 -6.50 -9.51 8.88
CA TRP A 36 -6.21 -8.71 7.69
C TRP A 36 -6.70 -9.43 6.42
N HIS A 37 -7.20 -8.66 5.47
CA HIS A 37 -7.46 -9.14 4.12
C HIS A 37 -6.19 -8.99 3.28
N GLU A 38 -5.63 -10.09 2.80
CA GLU A 38 -4.48 -10.05 1.90
C GLU A 38 -4.84 -9.42 0.55
N LEU A 39 -4.07 -8.42 0.15
CA LEU A 39 -4.17 -7.77 -1.16
C LEU A 39 -3.11 -8.34 -2.09
N PHE A 40 -3.42 -8.38 -3.38
CA PHE A 40 -2.49 -8.82 -4.42
C PHE A 40 -1.88 -10.21 -4.18
N ALA A 41 -2.62 -11.14 -3.56
CA ALA A 41 -2.14 -12.49 -3.24
C ALA A 41 -1.52 -13.24 -4.44
N GLY A 42 -2.04 -13.00 -5.66
CA GLY A 42 -1.49 -13.59 -6.89
C GLY A 42 -0.13 -13.03 -7.33
N ALA A 43 0.28 -11.89 -6.78
CA ALA A 43 1.58 -11.26 -7.01
C ALA A 43 2.57 -11.54 -5.87
N TYR A 44 2.14 -12.14 -4.75
CA TYR A 44 3.04 -12.52 -3.66
C TYR A 44 4.11 -13.54 -4.16
N PRO A 45 5.40 -13.39 -3.80
CA PRO A 45 5.96 -12.43 -2.84
C PRO A 45 6.37 -11.08 -3.45
N HIS A 46 6.06 -10.79 -4.71
CA HIS A 46 6.50 -9.58 -5.42
C HIS A 46 5.38 -8.55 -5.59
N ALA A 47 4.52 -8.40 -4.58
CA ALA A 47 3.38 -7.49 -4.63
C ALA A 47 3.79 -6.00 -4.75
N GLY A 48 4.96 -5.62 -4.21
CA GLY A 48 5.57 -4.29 -4.36
C GLY A 48 6.43 -4.12 -5.62
N GLY A 49 6.47 -5.14 -6.50
CA GLY A 49 7.30 -5.16 -7.71
C GLY A 49 8.37 -6.26 -7.71
N PRO A 50 9.00 -6.51 -8.87
CA PRO A 50 9.90 -7.66 -9.07
C PRO A 50 11.15 -7.65 -8.19
N ASP A 51 11.58 -6.47 -7.72
CA ASP A 51 12.76 -6.30 -6.87
C ASP A 51 12.42 -6.32 -5.36
N HIS A 52 11.14 -6.40 -5.00
CA HIS A 52 10.67 -6.33 -3.62
C HIS A 52 10.05 -7.66 -3.20
N ILE A 53 10.45 -8.19 -2.05
CA ILE A 53 9.71 -9.27 -1.39
C ILE A 53 8.74 -8.58 -0.44
N ALA A 54 7.45 -8.54 -0.76
CA ALA A 54 6.44 -7.81 -0.01
C ALA A 54 5.12 -8.57 0.09
N TRP A 55 4.48 -8.44 1.25
CA TRP A 55 3.08 -8.78 1.50
C TRP A 55 2.26 -7.50 1.67
N TYR A 56 1.08 -7.46 1.06
CA TYR A 56 0.13 -6.37 1.25
C TYR A 56 -1.11 -6.88 1.97
N GLY A 57 -1.64 -6.08 2.88
CA GLY A 57 -2.92 -6.37 3.51
C GLY A 57 -3.70 -5.13 3.90
N GLU A 58 -5.01 -5.29 3.99
CA GLU A 58 -5.96 -4.26 4.42
C GLU A 58 -6.64 -4.71 5.72
N ASN A 59 -6.78 -3.81 6.69
CA ASN A 59 -7.57 -4.06 7.90
C ASN A 59 -9.06 -3.66 7.71
N PRO A 60 -9.96 -4.02 8.63
CA PRO A 60 -11.39 -3.65 8.53
C PRO A 60 -11.68 -2.15 8.52
N GLU A 61 -10.73 -1.32 8.98
CA GLU A 61 -10.82 0.14 8.94
C GLU A 61 -10.36 0.75 7.60
N GLY A 62 -9.92 -0.07 6.64
CA GLY A 62 -9.48 0.36 5.32
C GLY A 62 -8.04 0.88 5.28
N ILE A 63 -7.21 0.55 6.27
CA ILE A 63 -5.79 0.87 6.26
C ILE A 63 -5.03 -0.23 5.54
N GLU A 64 -4.27 0.18 4.53
CA GLU A 64 -3.35 -0.70 3.80
C GLU A 64 -1.98 -0.74 4.51
N VAL A 65 -1.39 -1.93 4.59
CA VAL A 65 -0.01 -2.11 5.05
C VAL A 65 0.77 -2.90 4.02
N GLU A 66 2.00 -2.45 3.77
CA GLU A 66 3.00 -3.21 3.04
C GLU A 66 4.10 -3.67 4.01
N ILE A 67 4.36 -4.97 4.05
CA ILE A 67 5.46 -5.56 4.80
C ILE A 67 6.53 -6.01 3.81
N VAL A 68 7.65 -5.27 3.77
CA VAL A 68 8.76 -5.51 2.85
C VAL A 68 9.87 -6.28 3.57
N ALA A 69 10.25 -7.43 3.03
CA ALA A 69 11.43 -8.16 3.46
C ALA A 69 12.69 -7.61 2.78
N GLY A 70 13.70 -7.26 3.58
CA GLY A 70 14.96 -6.73 3.10
C GLY A 70 15.87 -6.25 4.24
N GLY A 71 17.19 -6.23 3.99
CA GLY A 71 18.12 -5.64 4.94
C GLY A 71 17.84 -4.15 5.07
N ALA A 72 17.55 -3.68 6.30
CA ALA A 72 17.25 -2.29 6.62
C ALA A 72 18.41 -1.34 6.24
N THR A 73 18.52 -1.01 4.96
CA THR A 73 19.18 0.22 4.52
C THR A 73 18.05 1.20 4.32
N VAL A 74 17.65 1.86 5.40
CA VAL A 74 16.62 2.91 5.34
C VAL A 74 17.10 3.93 4.31
N PRO A 75 16.39 4.14 3.18
CA PRO A 75 16.76 5.19 2.25
C PRO A 75 16.64 6.54 2.98
N SER A 76 17.67 7.38 2.85
CA SER A 76 17.68 8.76 3.39
C SER A 76 16.60 9.64 2.80
#